data_AF-A0A8X8GG66-F1
#
_entry.id   AF-A0A8X8GG66-F1
#
_cell.length_a   1.000
_cell.length_b   1.000
_cell.length_c   1.000
_cell.angle_alpha   90.00
_cell.angle_beta   90.00
_cell.angle_gamma   90.00
#
_symmetry.space_group_name_H-M   'P 1'
#
loop_
_entity.id
_entity.type
_entity.pdbx_description
1 polymer ?
#
loop_
_entity_poly.entity_id
_entity_poly.type
_entity_poly.pdbx_seq_one_letter_code
_entity_poly.pdbx_strand_id
1 'polypeptide(L)'
;MTNYSAEKLETIESYIENPTQDFYFDVFDGRYDIVMVVDWREEDDAIIGYCENILETGQLSAELEDAENQKGFSITIHYGEKSLLIPYQGEGADRDTTLRSLNEILQPEYEIRFCKASDGSDTLEFIPLPKKLWHQLDMKYTGKMDALFARFEHDSVFFGS
;
A
#
# COMPACT_ATOMS: atom_id res chain seq x y z
N MET A 1 -8.26 -14.16 -13.46
CA MET A 1 -7.06 -14.92 -13.06
C MET A 1 -6.15 -13.91 -12.41
N THR A 2 -5.75 -14.10 -11.15
CA THR A 2 -4.80 -13.19 -10.50
C THR A 2 -3.43 -13.40 -11.12
N ASN A 3 -2.90 -12.39 -11.81
CA ASN A 3 -1.57 -12.39 -12.44
C ASN A 3 -0.41 -12.28 -11.42
N TYR A 4 -0.65 -12.59 -10.15
CA TYR A 4 0.40 -12.54 -9.15
C TYR A 4 1.28 -13.78 -9.29
N SER A 5 2.60 -13.59 -9.39
CA SER A 5 3.52 -14.70 -9.62
C SER A 5 3.57 -15.62 -8.38
N ALA A 6 3.80 -16.91 -8.62
CA ALA A 6 4.00 -17.88 -7.54
C ALA A 6 5.22 -17.53 -6.69
N GLU A 7 6.30 -17.07 -7.33
CA GLU A 7 7.54 -16.66 -6.65
C GLU A 7 7.30 -15.51 -5.67
N LYS A 8 6.58 -14.45 -6.06
CA LYS A 8 6.28 -13.33 -5.16
C LYS A 8 5.48 -13.79 -3.94
N LEU A 9 4.53 -14.72 -4.14
CA LEU A 9 3.76 -15.29 -3.04
C LEU A 9 4.65 -16.16 -2.13
N GLU A 10 5.54 -16.97 -2.69
CA GLU A 10 6.53 -17.76 -1.93
C GLU A 10 7.45 -16.86 -1.10
N THR A 11 7.89 -15.70 -1.62
CA THR A 11 8.65 -14.70 -0.86
C THR A 11 7.87 -14.23 0.37
N ILE A 12 6.60 -13.84 0.20
CA ILE A 12 5.74 -13.38 1.30
C ILE A 12 5.54 -14.49 2.34
N GLU A 13 5.27 -15.73 1.88
CA GLU A 13 5.09 -16.88 2.76
C GLU A 13 6.37 -17.21 3.55
N SER A 14 7.55 -17.07 2.93
CA SER A 14 8.83 -17.31 3.61
C SER A 14 9.01 -16.39 4.82
N TYR A 15 8.63 -15.11 4.72
CA TYR A 15 8.67 -14.17 5.84
C TYR A 15 7.63 -14.52 6.91
N ILE A 16 6.42 -14.93 6.52
CA ILE A 16 5.39 -15.35 7.48
C ILE A 16 5.85 -16.57 8.31
N GLU A 17 6.63 -17.46 7.70
CA GLU A 17 7.19 -18.65 8.35
C GLU A 17 8.39 -18.33 9.25
N ASN A 18 9.15 -17.27 8.95
CA ASN A 18 10.29 -16.80 9.74
C ASN A 18 10.21 -15.27 10.00
N PRO A 19 9.32 -14.81 10.90
CA PRO A 19 8.99 -13.39 11.02
C PRO A 19 9.98 -12.62 11.92
N THR A 20 11.27 -12.65 11.59
CA THR A 20 12.26 -11.77 12.23
C THR A 20 12.44 -10.50 11.41
N GLN A 21 12.84 -9.41 12.06
CA GLN A 21 13.07 -8.14 11.39
C GLN A 21 14.24 -8.23 10.40
N ASP A 22 15.35 -8.87 10.79
CA ASP A 22 16.49 -9.07 9.88
C ASP A 22 16.08 -9.86 8.63
N PHE A 23 15.30 -10.94 8.80
CA PHE A 23 14.87 -11.76 7.67
C PHE A 23 13.89 -11.02 6.76
N TYR A 24 13.05 -10.14 7.32
CA TYR A 24 12.17 -9.28 6.52
C TYR A 24 12.97 -8.46 5.51
N PHE A 25 14.00 -7.74 5.98
CA PHE A 25 14.83 -6.92 5.10
C PHE A 25 15.66 -7.79 4.15
N ASP A 26 16.14 -8.96 4.58
CA ASP A 26 16.86 -9.89 3.69
C ASP A 26 16.03 -10.34 2.48
N VAL A 27 14.70 -10.52 2.63
CA VAL A 27 13.84 -11.04 1.55
C VAL A 27 13.11 -9.95 0.76
N PHE A 28 12.88 -8.78 1.35
CA PHE A 28 12.13 -7.69 0.70
C PHE A 28 12.99 -6.52 0.22
N ASP A 29 14.24 -6.38 0.65
CA ASP A 29 15.12 -5.32 0.14
C ASP A 29 15.26 -5.42 -1.39
N GLY A 30 15.00 -4.30 -2.07
CA GLY A 30 14.98 -4.23 -3.53
C GLY A 30 13.80 -4.93 -4.23
N ARG A 31 12.85 -5.54 -3.50
CA ARG A 31 11.64 -6.18 -4.05
C ARG A 31 10.50 -5.18 -4.25
N TYR A 32 10.77 -4.13 -5.03
CA TYR A 32 9.78 -3.11 -5.41
C TYR A 32 8.63 -3.67 -6.28
N ASP A 33 8.76 -4.92 -6.74
CA ASP A 33 7.72 -5.68 -7.41
C ASP A 33 6.74 -6.38 -6.44
N ILE A 34 7.01 -6.31 -5.14
CA ILE A 34 6.15 -6.82 -4.04
C ILE A 34 5.78 -5.70 -3.06
N VAL A 35 6.75 -4.86 -2.70
CA VAL A 35 6.63 -3.89 -1.61
C VAL A 35 6.68 -2.47 -2.16
N MET A 36 5.70 -1.66 -1.75
CA MET A 36 5.74 -0.20 -1.88
C MET A 36 6.60 0.34 -0.73
N VAL A 37 7.73 0.96 -1.06
CA VAL A 37 8.57 1.68 -0.08
C VAL A 37 8.20 3.16 -0.18
N VAL A 38 7.72 3.75 0.91
CA VAL A 38 7.19 5.12 0.94
C VAL A 38 7.97 5.96 1.96
N ASP A 39 8.58 7.04 1.49
CA ASP A 39 9.19 8.07 2.33
C ASP A 39 8.15 9.10 2.78
N TRP A 40 8.36 9.77 3.91
CA TRP A 40 7.47 10.83 4.37
C TRP A 40 7.48 12.06 3.45
N ARG A 41 8.52 12.22 2.62
CA ARG A 41 8.67 13.24 1.57
C ARG A 41 8.22 12.77 0.19
N GLU A 42 7.70 11.55 0.07
CA GLU A 42 7.26 11.00 -1.21
C GLU A 42 6.14 11.87 -1.80
N GLU A 43 6.15 12.03 -3.11
CA GLU A 43 5.06 12.68 -3.82
C GLU A 43 3.86 11.73 -3.88
N ASP A 44 2.68 12.25 -3.57
CA ASP A 44 1.50 11.41 -3.36
C ASP A 44 1.04 10.67 -4.63
N ASP A 45 1.28 11.21 -5.83
CA ASP A 45 1.01 10.54 -7.11
C ASP A 45 2.02 9.41 -7.40
N ALA A 46 3.27 9.53 -6.94
CA ALA A 46 4.27 8.47 -7.05
C ALA A 46 3.86 7.21 -6.28
N ILE A 47 3.22 7.37 -5.10
CA ILE A 47 2.68 6.26 -4.29
C ILE A 47 1.65 5.45 -5.08
N ILE A 48 0.79 6.12 -5.85
CA ILE A 48 -0.20 5.46 -6.72
C ILE A 48 0.53 4.66 -7.81
N GLY A 49 1.60 5.23 -8.39
CA GLY A 49 2.45 4.57 -9.36
C GLY A 49 3.16 3.32 -8.82
N TYR A 50 3.66 3.35 -7.57
CA TYR A 50 4.27 2.18 -6.94
C TYR A 50 3.28 1.04 -6.81
N CYS A 51 2.05 1.34 -6.41
CA CYS A 51 1.00 0.35 -6.30
C CYS A 51 0.65 -0.27 -7.67
N GLU A 52 0.52 0.55 -8.70
CA GLU A 52 0.24 0.07 -10.06
C GLU A 52 1.39 -0.77 -10.62
N ASN A 53 2.65 -0.43 -10.34
CA ASN A 53 3.80 -1.23 -10.76
C ASN A 53 3.80 -2.64 -10.13
N ILE A 54 3.20 -2.82 -8.95
CA ILE A 54 3.10 -4.13 -8.27
C ILE A 54 1.86 -4.89 -8.75
N LEU A 55 0.72 -4.21 -8.87
CA LEU A 55 -0.56 -4.82 -9.22
C LEU A 55 -0.74 -5.06 -10.73
N GLU A 56 -0.03 -4.29 -11.55
CA GLU A 56 -0.03 -4.33 -13.02
C GLU A 56 -1.45 -4.39 -13.61
N THR A 57 -2.35 -3.53 -13.11
CA THR A 57 -3.77 -3.57 -13.49
C THR A 57 -4.03 -3.00 -14.89
N GLY A 58 -3.15 -2.11 -15.35
CA GLY A 58 -3.33 -1.24 -16.50
C GLY A 58 -4.42 -0.19 -16.32
N GLN A 59 -4.94 -0.01 -15.10
CA GLN A 59 -6.16 0.73 -14.82
C GLN A 59 -6.06 1.69 -13.64
N LEU A 60 -4.98 1.64 -12.84
CA LEU A 60 -4.74 2.53 -11.72
C LEU A 60 -3.84 3.70 -12.14
N SER A 61 -4.29 4.92 -11.89
CA SER A 61 -3.50 6.13 -12.16
C SER A 61 -3.89 7.28 -11.23
N ALA A 62 -3.07 8.32 -11.18
CA ALA A 62 -3.35 9.56 -10.48
C ALA A 62 -3.40 10.74 -11.45
N GLU A 63 -4.28 11.70 -11.17
CA GLU A 63 -4.37 12.99 -11.86
C GLU A 63 -4.15 14.11 -10.84
N LEU A 64 -3.12 14.93 -11.07
CA LEU A 64 -2.80 16.11 -10.28
C LEU A 64 -3.29 17.36 -11.03
N GLU A 65 -4.10 18.18 -10.36
CA GLU A 65 -4.64 19.42 -10.91
C GLU A 65 -4.42 20.59 -9.94
N ASP A 66 -4.21 21.78 -10.50
CA ASP A 66 -4.28 23.03 -9.72
C ASP A 66 -5.72 23.23 -9.22
N ALA A 67 -5.87 23.64 -7.96
CA ALA A 67 -7.19 23.81 -7.35
C ALA A 67 -7.26 25.08 -6.49
N GLU A 68 -8.41 25.75 -6.52
CA GLU A 68 -8.73 26.88 -5.64
C GLU A 68 -9.10 26.41 -4.22
N ASN A 69 -8.16 25.76 -3.54
CA ASN A 69 -8.29 25.31 -2.15
C ASN A 69 -7.05 25.72 -1.32
N GLN A 70 -7.05 25.42 -0.02
CA GLN A 70 -5.94 25.81 0.88
C GLN A 70 -4.57 25.25 0.48
N LYS A 71 -4.55 24.14 -0.27
CA LYS A 71 -3.35 23.40 -0.68
C LYS A 71 -2.85 23.86 -2.05
N GLY A 72 -3.71 24.49 -2.85
CA GLY A 72 -3.41 24.90 -4.22
C GLY A 72 -3.51 23.79 -5.25
N PHE A 73 -3.81 22.54 -4.85
CA PHE A 73 -3.91 21.41 -5.75
C PHE A 73 -4.94 20.37 -5.27
N SER A 74 -5.32 19.47 -6.18
CA SER A 74 -6.08 18.26 -5.90
C SER A 74 -5.45 17.07 -6.61
N ILE A 75 -5.56 15.89 -5.99
CA ILE A 75 -5.19 14.62 -6.62
C ILE A 75 -6.42 13.72 -6.68
N THR A 76 -6.72 13.22 -7.87
CA THR A 76 -7.77 12.22 -8.09
C THR A 76 -7.13 10.89 -8.46
N ILE A 77 -7.50 9.82 -7.76
CA ILE A 77 -7.10 8.44 -8.09
C ILE A 77 -8.15 7.86 -9.02
N HIS A 78 -7.73 7.28 -10.13
CA HIS A 78 -8.59 6.55 -11.06
C HIS A 78 -8.28 5.06 -10.98
N TYR A 79 -9.32 4.22 -10.93
CA TYR A 79 -9.18 2.77 -10.99
C TYR A 79 -10.33 2.15 -11.78
N GLY A 80 -10.04 1.75 -13.02
CA GLY A 80 -11.07 1.32 -13.97
C GLY A 80 -12.07 2.46 -14.21
N GLU A 81 -13.36 2.22 -13.92
CA GLU A 81 -14.42 3.23 -14.03
C GLU A 81 -14.62 4.06 -12.73
N LYS A 82 -13.86 3.75 -11.67
CA LYS A 82 -13.95 4.47 -10.39
C LYS A 82 -13.02 5.68 -10.42
N SER A 83 -13.40 6.73 -9.70
CA SER A 83 -12.50 7.86 -9.42
C SER A 83 -12.75 8.36 -8.00
N LEU A 84 -11.68 8.73 -7.31
CA LEU A 84 -11.71 9.18 -5.92
C LEU A 84 -10.79 10.39 -5.75
N LEU A 85 -11.38 11.54 -5.43
CA LEU A 85 -10.65 12.72 -5.01
C LEU A 85 -10.08 12.48 -3.61
N ILE A 86 -8.75 12.61 -3.44
CA ILE A 86 -8.10 12.41 -2.15
C ILE A 86 -8.56 13.51 -1.17
N PRO A 87 -9.20 13.15 -0.03
CA PRO A 87 -9.83 14.12 0.86
C PRO A 87 -8.85 14.72 1.87
N TYR A 88 -7.75 15.30 1.37
CA TYR A 88 -6.71 15.90 2.22
C TYR A 88 -7.28 16.95 3.18
N GLN A 89 -6.84 16.90 4.45
CA GLN A 89 -7.17 17.90 5.47
C GLN A 89 -5.99 18.89 5.63
N GLY A 90 -6.24 20.20 5.79
CA GLY A 90 -5.18 21.21 6.05
C GLY A 90 -4.50 21.86 4.82
N GLU A 91 -3.24 22.28 4.94
CA GLU A 91 -2.54 23.12 3.93
C GLU A 91 -1.63 22.35 2.95
N GLY A 92 -1.40 21.04 3.15
CA GLY A 92 -0.53 20.24 2.27
C GLY A 92 -1.08 18.84 1.98
N ALA A 93 -0.32 18.07 1.20
CA ALA A 93 -0.58 16.64 1.02
C ALA A 93 -0.39 15.88 2.33
N ASP A 94 -1.02 14.73 2.45
CA ASP A 94 -0.94 13.84 3.60
C ASP A 94 -0.85 12.37 3.13
N ARG A 95 0.32 11.77 3.30
CA ARG A 95 0.63 10.40 2.87
C ARG A 95 -0.33 9.38 3.47
N ASP A 96 -0.74 9.56 4.72
CA ASP A 96 -1.69 8.65 5.36
C ASP A 96 -3.06 8.74 4.68
N THR A 97 -3.53 9.94 4.36
CA THR A 97 -4.78 10.13 3.60
C THR A 97 -4.67 9.53 2.19
N THR A 98 -3.53 9.68 1.52
CA THR A 98 -3.29 9.08 0.19
C THR A 98 -3.33 7.57 0.24
N LEU A 99 -2.60 6.94 1.16
CA LEU A 99 -2.59 5.49 1.35
C LEU A 99 -3.98 4.95 1.67
N ARG A 100 -4.73 5.60 2.58
CA ARG A 100 -6.12 5.21 2.90
C ARG A 100 -7.04 5.31 1.69
N SER A 101 -6.96 6.41 0.93
CA SER A 101 -7.78 6.63 -0.27
C SER A 101 -7.46 5.62 -1.37
N LEU A 102 -6.18 5.32 -1.57
CA LEU A 102 -5.72 4.30 -2.51
C LEU A 102 -6.23 2.91 -2.11
N ASN A 103 -6.10 2.53 -0.84
CA ASN A 103 -6.60 1.24 -0.38
C ASN A 103 -8.14 1.13 -0.50
N GLU A 104 -8.86 2.23 -0.32
CA GLU A 104 -10.32 2.31 -0.47
C GLU A 104 -10.76 2.08 -1.92
N ILE A 105 -10.22 2.83 -2.88
CA ILE A 105 -10.67 2.73 -4.28
C ILE A 105 -10.38 1.36 -4.90
N LEU A 106 -9.31 0.70 -4.43
CA LEU A 106 -8.91 -0.66 -4.80
C LEU A 106 -9.87 -1.75 -4.30
N GLN A 107 -10.74 -1.46 -3.34
CA GLN A 107 -11.75 -2.41 -2.86
C GLN A 107 -12.86 -2.62 -3.91
N PRO A 108 -13.41 -3.85 -4.03
CA PRO A 108 -13.09 -5.05 -3.25
C PRO A 108 -11.98 -5.93 -3.83
N GLU A 109 -11.40 -5.57 -4.98
CA GLU A 109 -10.51 -6.44 -5.74
C GLU A 109 -9.15 -6.65 -5.08
N TYR A 110 -8.58 -5.58 -4.53
CA TYR A 110 -7.24 -5.55 -3.92
C TYR A 110 -7.32 -4.97 -2.52
N GLU A 111 -6.27 -5.21 -1.73
CA GLU A 111 -6.10 -4.64 -0.39
C GLU A 111 -4.60 -4.39 -0.16
N ILE A 112 -4.29 -3.23 0.39
CA ILE A 112 -2.96 -2.84 0.84
C ILE A 112 -2.89 -3.10 2.34
N ARG A 113 -1.79 -3.74 2.78
CA ARG A 113 -1.49 -3.90 4.21
C ARG A 113 -0.12 -3.32 4.54
N PHE A 114 -0.01 -2.74 5.72
CA PHE A 114 1.22 -2.15 6.26
C PHE A 114 2.13 -3.23 6.84
N CYS A 115 3.40 -3.23 6.45
CA CYS A 115 4.40 -4.15 6.97
C CYS A 115 4.93 -3.67 8.32
N LYS A 116 4.50 -4.31 9.40
CA LYS A 116 4.90 -3.92 10.77
C LYS A 116 6.41 -4.00 11.04
N ALA A 117 7.16 -4.73 10.22
CA ALA A 117 8.62 -4.80 10.32
C ALA A 117 9.32 -3.48 9.96
N SER A 118 8.69 -2.61 9.15
CA SER A 118 9.22 -1.28 8.81
C SER A 118 8.76 -0.18 9.77
N ASP A 119 7.99 -0.51 10.81
CA ASP A 119 7.53 0.49 11.78
C ASP A 119 8.73 1.11 12.52
N GLY A 120 8.80 2.45 12.55
CA GLY A 120 9.92 3.21 13.08
C GLY A 120 11.13 3.36 12.15
N SER A 121 11.07 2.87 10.91
CA SER A 121 12.08 3.12 9.86
C SER A 121 11.91 4.51 9.22
N ASP A 122 12.96 5.00 8.53
CA ASP A 122 12.92 6.29 7.79
C ASP A 122 11.93 6.25 6.61
N THR A 123 11.76 5.06 6.04
CA THR A 123 10.74 4.72 5.04
C THR A 123 9.82 3.64 5.58
N LEU A 124 8.55 3.65 5.16
CA LEU A 124 7.55 2.66 5.55
C LEU A 124 7.19 1.78 4.36
N GLU A 125 6.84 0.53 4.65
CA GLU A 125 6.63 -0.50 3.64
C GLU A 125 5.20 -1.04 3.64
N PHE A 126 4.64 -1.22 2.45
CA PHE A 126 3.27 -1.68 2.26
C PHE A 126 3.20 -2.72 1.14
N ILE A 127 2.34 -3.71 1.27
CA ILE A 127 2.14 -4.74 0.24
C ILE A 127 0.71 -4.64 -0.31
N PRO A 128 0.54 -4.26 -1.58
CA PRO A 128 -0.72 -4.40 -2.29
C PRO A 128 -0.86 -5.84 -2.82
N LEU A 129 -1.97 -6.53 -2.53
CA LEU A 129 -2.30 -7.84 -3.11
C LEU A 129 -3.77 -7.94 -3.50
N PRO A 130 -4.11 -8.84 -4.44
CA PRO A 130 -5.48 -9.28 -4.61
C PRO A 130 -6.07 -9.73 -3.27
N LYS A 131 -7.27 -9.25 -2.94
CA LYS A 131 -7.93 -9.54 -1.65
C LYS A 131 -8.15 -11.04 -1.42
N LYS A 132 -8.33 -11.80 -2.52
CA LYS A 132 -8.40 -13.26 -2.48
C LYS A 132 -7.10 -13.91 -1.97
N LEU A 133 -5.93 -13.40 -2.34
CA LEU A 133 -4.64 -13.92 -1.86
C LEU A 133 -4.45 -13.59 -0.38
N TRP A 134 -4.80 -12.36 0.03
CA TRP A 134 -4.83 -12.01 1.45
C TRP A 134 -5.71 -12.97 2.26
N HIS A 135 -6.92 -13.28 1.76
CA HIS A 135 -7.81 -14.23 2.41
C HIS A 135 -7.19 -15.64 2.51
N GLN A 136 -6.49 -16.11 1.47
CA GLN A 136 -5.78 -17.39 1.51
C GLN A 136 -4.66 -17.40 2.55
N LEU A 137 -3.89 -16.32 2.66
CA LEU A 137 -2.84 -16.17 3.67
C LEU A 137 -3.43 -16.11 5.09
N ASP A 138 -4.51 -15.36 5.29
CA ASP A 138 -5.25 -15.28 6.56
C ASP A 138 -5.75 -16.65 7.03
N MET A 139 -6.26 -17.47 6.09
CA MET A 139 -6.70 -18.84 6.37
C MET A 139 -5.53 -19.80 6.64
N LYS A 140 -4.43 -19.68 5.89
CA LYS A 140 -3.28 -20.58 6.02
C LYS A 140 -2.47 -20.29 7.30
N TYR A 141 -2.32 -19.03 7.66
CA TYR A 141 -1.50 -18.55 8.78
C TYR A 141 -2.34 -17.84 9.86
N THR A 142 -3.42 -18.50 10.28
CA THR A 142 -4.38 -17.97 11.25
C THR A 142 -3.72 -17.43 12.51
N GLY A 143 -4.09 -16.20 12.90
CA GLY A 143 -3.62 -15.55 14.12
C GLY A 143 -2.24 -14.89 14.03
N LYS A 144 -1.55 -14.97 12.89
CA LYS A 144 -0.25 -14.30 12.67
C LYS A 144 -0.37 -13.03 11.83
N MET A 145 -1.26 -13.02 10.83
CA MET A 145 -1.26 -12.02 9.77
C MET A 145 -1.37 -10.59 10.30
N ASP A 146 -2.27 -10.28 11.23
CA ASP A 146 -2.44 -8.91 11.75
C ASP A 146 -1.24 -8.40 12.56
N ALA A 147 -0.38 -9.30 13.03
CA ALA A 147 0.86 -8.95 13.72
C ALA A 147 2.02 -8.65 12.75
N LEU A 148 1.93 -9.11 11.50
CA LEU A 148 2.95 -8.91 10.46
C LEU A 148 2.54 -7.84 9.45
N PHE A 149 1.28 -7.91 9.02
CA PHE A 149 0.69 -7.08 7.97
C PHE A 149 -0.61 -6.46 8.47
N ALA A 150 -0.55 -5.22 8.93
CA ALA A 150 -1.71 -4.53 9.49
C ALA A 150 -2.65 -4.03 8.38
N ARG A 151 -3.96 -4.21 8.58
CA ARG A 151 -4.98 -3.59 7.73
C ARG A 151 -5.07 -2.09 8.03
N PHE A 152 -5.55 -1.33 7.06
CA PHE A 152 -5.82 0.08 7.28
C PHE A 152 -7.17 0.22 7.98
N GLU A 153 -7.17 0.97 9.06
CA GLU A 153 -8.35 1.47 9.74
C GLU A 153 -8.64 2.91 9.29
N HIS A 154 -9.84 3.40 9.59
CA HIS A 154 -10.25 4.75 9.21
C HIS A 154 -9.29 5.84 9.73
N ASP A 155 -8.72 5.62 10.90
CA ASP A 155 -7.79 6.49 11.62
C ASP A 155 -6.35 5.96 11.64
N SER A 156 -6.00 5.04 10.73
CA SER A 156 -4.60 4.60 10.60
C SER A 156 -3.68 5.79 10.33
N VAL A 157 -2.73 6.00 11.22
CA VAL A 157 -1.64 6.97 11.07
C VAL A 157 -0.34 6.17 10.93
N PHE A 158 0.43 6.46 9.89
CA PHE A 158 1.71 5.83 9.62
C PHE A 158 2.83 6.86 9.68
N PHE A 159 2.63 8.02 9.06
CA PHE A 159 3.59 9.12 9.07
C PHE A 159 3.16 10.19 10.10
N GLY A 160 3.90 10.30 11.21
CA GLY A 160 3.67 11.35 12.22
C GLY A 160 3.35 10.86 13.65
N SER A 161 3.70 9.61 13.97
CA SER A 161 3.79 9.11 15.35
C SER A 161 5.02 9.64 16.09
#